data_AF-A0AAQ0B0J8-F1
#
_entry.id   AF-A0AAQ0B0J8-F1
#
_cell.length_a   1.000
_cell.length_b   1.000
_cell.length_c   1.000
_cell.angle_alpha   90.00
_cell.angle_beta   90.00
_cell.angle_gamma   90.00
#
_symmetry.space_group_name_H-M   'P 1'
#
loop_
_entity.id
_entity.type
_entity.pdbx_description
1 polymer ?
#
loop_
_entity_poly.entity_id
_entity_poly.type
_entity_poly.pdbx_seq_one_letter_code
_entity_poly.pdbx_strand_id
1 'polypeptide(L)'
;MEKLDILVFDDLDPVAKYNFLCDKNLIHTSLNLSVDVKETAKLILMSLYAINKVLELEIKISGIYIGGDDSVSALLNKINIKLSNELVRESLIFLDMVKFIYRFTSALKFKIKNGTSKQLRINSWGRYFVESGLISVQNNNIYELMFSAFKSEFEVNRPLYLELVKLLKVDITNDSAKEILSINNGLNIKLLS
;
A
#
# COMPACT_ATOMS: atom_id res chain seq x y z
N MET A 1 -30.98 8.96 3.75
CA MET A 1 -29.53 8.77 3.95
C MET A 1 -29.33 8.36 5.39
N GLU A 2 -28.96 7.10 5.63
CA GLU A 2 -28.52 6.65 6.95
C GLU A 2 -27.16 7.29 7.20
N LYS A 3 -27.02 8.11 8.26
CA LYS A 3 -25.71 8.72 8.59
C LYS A 3 -24.85 7.68 9.30
N LEU A 4 -23.56 7.65 8.96
CA LEU A 4 -22.57 6.87 9.70
C LEU A 4 -22.54 7.33 11.16
N ASP A 5 -22.90 6.46 12.10
CA ASP A 5 -22.65 6.69 13.51
C ASP A 5 -21.16 6.49 13.79
N ILE A 6 -20.46 7.60 14.03
CA ILE A 6 -19.00 7.61 14.20
C ILE A 6 -18.58 6.87 15.47
N LEU A 7 -19.40 6.89 16.52
CA LEU A 7 -19.07 6.21 17.78
C LEU A 7 -19.12 4.70 17.61
N VAL A 8 -20.22 4.21 17.00
CA VAL A 8 -20.36 2.79 16.66
C VAL A 8 -19.24 2.36 15.72
N PHE A 9 -18.92 3.19 14.72
CA PHE A 9 -17.86 2.87 13.78
C PHE A 9 -16.49 2.78 14.46
N ASP A 10 -16.17 3.63 15.43
CA ASP A 10 -14.87 3.61 16.11
C ASP A 10 -14.64 2.31 16.90
N ASP A 11 -15.69 1.80 17.55
CA ASP A 11 -15.68 0.57 18.36
C ASP A 11 -15.50 -0.72 17.53
N LEU A 12 -15.73 -0.66 16.22
CA LEU A 12 -15.54 -1.82 15.35
C LEU A 12 -14.05 -2.13 15.13
N ASP A 13 -13.71 -3.42 15.10
CA ASP A 13 -12.41 -3.86 14.61
C ASP A 13 -12.27 -3.57 13.10
N PRO A 14 -11.04 -3.56 12.55
CA PRO A 14 -10.79 -3.25 11.14
C PRO A 14 -11.58 -4.11 10.12
N VAL A 15 -11.78 -5.39 10.39
CA VAL A 15 -12.55 -6.28 9.49
C VAL A 15 -14.04 -5.95 9.57
N ALA A 16 -14.55 -5.72 10.77
CA ALA A 16 -15.92 -5.26 10.97
C ALA A 16 -16.16 -3.88 10.34
N LYS A 17 -15.22 -2.94 10.43
CA LYS A 17 -15.25 -1.63 9.73
C LYS A 17 -15.37 -1.80 8.22
N TYR A 18 -14.54 -2.67 7.64
CA TYR A 18 -14.59 -2.98 6.22
C TYR A 18 -15.95 -3.56 5.80
N ASN A 19 -16.44 -4.60 6.49
CA ASN A 19 -17.72 -5.23 6.18
C ASN A 19 -18.88 -4.25 6.34
N PHE A 20 -18.90 -3.47 7.42
CA PHE A 20 -19.93 -2.46 7.67
C PHE A 20 -20.05 -1.44 6.53
N LEU A 21 -18.92 -0.94 6.02
CA LEU A 21 -18.90 0.02 4.91
C LEU A 21 -19.29 -0.64 3.57
N CYS A 22 -18.88 -1.89 3.34
CA CYS A 22 -19.22 -2.64 2.14
C CYS A 22 -20.70 -3.05 2.06
N ASP A 23 -21.26 -3.62 3.13
CA ASP A 23 -22.57 -4.27 3.09
C ASP A 23 -23.73 -3.27 3.02
N LYS A 24 -23.52 -2.05 3.51
CA LYS A 24 -24.54 -0.99 3.49
C LYS A 24 -24.45 -0.06 2.28
N ASN A 25 -23.60 -0.35 1.28
CA ASN A 25 -23.27 0.60 0.18
C ASN A 25 -22.90 2.01 0.71
N LEU A 26 -22.36 2.09 1.93
CA LEU A 26 -22.00 3.37 2.56
C LEU A 26 -20.76 3.97 1.93
N ILE A 27 -19.94 3.16 1.27
CA ILE A 27 -18.83 3.62 0.43
C ILE A 27 -19.31 4.67 -0.58
N HIS A 28 -20.40 4.40 -1.30
CA HIS A 28 -20.95 5.34 -2.27
C HIS A 28 -21.80 6.42 -1.59
N THR A 29 -22.67 6.05 -0.66
CA THR A 29 -23.69 6.97 -0.14
C THR A 29 -23.20 7.91 0.97
N SER A 30 -22.21 7.51 1.77
CA SER A 30 -21.69 8.30 2.89
C SER A 30 -20.30 8.87 2.62
N LEU A 31 -19.48 8.19 1.79
CA LEU A 31 -18.11 8.62 1.49
C LEU A 31 -17.95 9.19 0.07
N ASN A 32 -18.99 9.11 -0.76
CA ASN A 32 -19.00 9.58 -2.15
C ASN A 32 -17.85 8.99 -2.98
N LEU A 33 -17.51 7.72 -2.74
CA LEU A 33 -16.48 7.00 -3.49
C LEU A 33 -17.12 6.13 -4.59
N SER A 34 -16.33 5.80 -5.60
CA SER A 34 -16.78 4.98 -6.74
C SER A 34 -17.17 3.54 -6.36
N VAL A 35 -17.98 2.90 -7.21
CA VAL A 35 -18.53 1.54 -6.99
C VAL A 35 -17.42 0.47 -6.92
N ASP A 36 -16.30 0.69 -7.61
CA ASP A 36 -15.21 -0.30 -7.76
C ASP A 36 -14.14 -0.23 -6.64
N VAL A 37 -14.36 0.61 -5.62
CA VAL A 37 -13.42 0.83 -4.52
C VAL A 37 -13.13 -0.45 -3.74
N LYS A 38 -14.14 -1.29 -3.53
CA LYS A 38 -14.00 -2.53 -2.77
C LYS A 38 -13.01 -3.49 -3.43
N GLU A 39 -13.19 -3.76 -4.71
CA GLU A 39 -12.31 -4.69 -5.44
C GLU A 39 -10.93 -4.09 -5.66
N THR A 40 -10.85 -2.79 -5.93
CA THR A 40 -9.56 -2.09 -6.00
C THR A 40 -8.81 -2.13 -4.67
N ALA A 41 -9.49 -1.92 -3.54
CA ALA A 41 -8.88 -1.99 -2.22
C ALA A 41 -8.26 -3.38 -1.94
N LYS A 42 -8.91 -4.47 -2.36
CA LYS A 42 -8.34 -5.81 -2.26
C LYS A 42 -7.08 -5.96 -3.11
N LEU A 43 -7.09 -5.47 -4.35
CA LEU A 43 -5.93 -5.50 -5.24
C LEU A 43 -4.74 -4.72 -4.65
N ILE A 44 -5.01 -3.57 -4.04
CA ILE A 44 -4.00 -2.75 -3.36
C ILE A 44 -3.43 -3.49 -2.14
N LEU A 45 -4.27 -4.11 -1.30
CA LEU A 45 -3.79 -4.89 -0.16
C LEU A 45 -2.90 -6.07 -0.59
N MET A 46 -3.32 -6.81 -1.61
CA MET A 46 -2.51 -7.90 -2.18
C MET A 46 -1.19 -7.38 -2.74
N SER A 47 -1.19 -6.21 -3.40
CA SER A 47 0.03 -5.56 -3.92
C SER A 47 1.01 -5.22 -2.80
N LEU A 48 0.53 -4.55 -1.75
CA LEU A 48 1.36 -4.19 -0.60
C LEU A 48 1.88 -5.42 0.16
N TYR A 49 1.04 -6.44 0.27
CA TYR A 49 1.41 -7.70 0.89
C TYR A 49 2.48 -8.43 0.08
N ALA A 50 2.33 -8.52 -1.25
CA ALA A 50 3.32 -9.11 -2.16
C ALA A 50 4.67 -8.39 -2.06
N ILE A 51 4.66 -7.05 -2.07
CA ILE A 51 5.87 -6.25 -1.89
C ILE A 51 6.55 -6.58 -0.55
N ASN A 52 5.79 -6.54 0.55
CA ASN A 52 6.31 -6.85 1.87
C ASN A 52 6.88 -8.27 1.94
N LYS A 53 6.24 -9.27 1.32
CA LYS A 53 6.72 -10.66 1.32
C LYS A 53 8.01 -10.85 0.54
N VAL A 54 8.17 -10.23 -0.62
CA VAL A 54 9.43 -10.29 -1.37
C VAL A 54 10.57 -9.66 -0.54
N LEU A 55 10.36 -8.49 0.07
CA LEU A 55 11.37 -7.86 0.93
C LEU A 55 11.70 -8.71 2.17
N GLU A 56 10.70 -9.34 2.79
CA GLU A 56 10.90 -10.26 3.92
C GLU A 56 11.76 -11.46 3.52
N LEU A 57 11.53 -12.03 2.34
CA LEU A 57 12.23 -13.22 1.87
C LEU A 57 13.66 -12.90 1.41
N GLU A 58 13.82 -11.88 0.57
CA GLU A 58 15.06 -11.59 -0.16
C GLU A 58 16.09 -10.82 0.68
N ILE A 59 15.63 -9.94 1.59
CA ILE A 59 16.53 -9.05 2.37
C ILE A 59 16.27 -9.05 3.87
N LYS A 60 15.36 -9.93 4.35
CA LYS A 60 15.00 -10.11 5.76
C LYS A 60 14.51 -8.84 6.43
N ILE A 61 13.67 -8.07 5.73
CA ILE A 61 13.04 -6.87 6.29
C ILE A 61 11.54 -6.93 6.11
N SER A 62 10.82 -6.67 7.19
CA SER A 62 9.39 -6.49 7.21
C SER A 62 9.02 -5.04 7.50
N GLY A 63 7.85 -4.62 7.02
CA GLY A 63 7.25 -3.36 7.44
C GLY A 63 7.97 -2.09 6.96
N ILE A 64 8.65 -2.16 5.83
CA ILE A 64 9.12 -0.97 5.09
C ILE A 64 7.90 -0.21 4.53
N TYR A 65 8.01 1.11 4.48
CA TYR A 65 7.02 1.95 3.82
C TYR A 65 7.28 1.99 2.32
N ILE A 66 6.21 1.99 1.55
CA ILE A 66 6.24 2.19 0.10
C ILE A 66 5.99 3.66 -0.18
N GLY A 67 6.77 4.23 -1.08
CA GLY A 67 6.70 5.63 -1.47
C GLY A 67 5.69 5.88 -2.57
N GLY A 68 4.65 6.63 -2.24
CA GLY A 68 3.67 7.14 -3.20
C GLY A 68 2.64 6.10 -3.69
N ASP A 69 1.45 6.61 -4.00
CA ASP A 69 0.34 5.82 -4.55
C ASP A 69 0.71 5.23 -5.93
N ASP A 70 1.66 5.87 -6.64
CA ASP A 70 2.19 5.46 -7.95
C ASP A 70 2.94 4.12 -7.90
N SER A 71 3.62 3.79 -6.80
CA SER A 71 4.29 2.50 -6.64
C SER A 71 3.31 1.33 -6.69
N VAL A 72 2.10 1.50 -6.15
CA VAL A 72 1.04 0.48 -6.20
C VAL A 72 0.50 0.34 -7.63
N SER A 73 0.21 1.47 -8.28
CA SER A 73 -0.22 1.47 -9.68
C SER A 73 0.82 0.84 -10.60
N ALA A 74 2.12 1.05 -10.35
CA ALA A 74 3.19 0.46 -11.12
C ALA A 74 3.18 -1.07 -11.06
N LEU A 75 2.96 -1.66 -9.88
CA LEU A 75 2.86 -3.11 -9.74
C LEU A 75 1.61 -3.67 -10.42
N LEU A 76 0.45 -3.02 -10.24
CA LEU A 76 -0.80 -3.41 -10.90
C LEU A 76 -0.66 -3.38 -12.43
N ASN A 77 -0.03 -2.34 -12.97
CA ASN A 77 0.22 -2.21 -14.40
C ASN A 77 1.11 -3.32 -14.95
N LYS A 78 2.08 -3.82 -14.18
CA LYS A 78 2.96 -4.94 -14.58
C LYS A 78 2.23 -6.25 -14.78
N ILE A 79 1.08 -6.42 -14.13
CA ILE A 79 0.20 -7.58 -14.31
C ILE A 79 -1.03 -7.25 -15.17
N ASN A 80 -0.93 -6.20 -15.99
CA ASN A 80 -1.97 -5.73 -16.92
C ASN A 80 -3.28 -5.26 -16.26
N ILE A 81 -3.24 -4.86 -14.99
CA ILE A 81 -4.37 -4.22 -14.32
C ILE A 81 -4.15 -2.71 -14.33
N LYS A 82 -4.90 -2.00 -15.18
CA LYS A 82 -4.85 -0.54 -15.30
C LYS A 82 -6.03 0.08 -14.59
N LEU A 83 -5.76 0.82 -13.52
CA LEU A 83 -6.76 1.55 -12.74
C LEU A 83 -6.52 3.06 -12.87
N SER A 84 -7.58 3.86 -12.74
CA SER A 84 -7.43 5.31 -12.69
C SER A 84 -6.75 5.72 -11.39
N ASN A 85 -5.97 6.81 -11.43
CA ASN A 85 -5.33 7.36 -10.24
C ASN A 85 -6.35 7.76 -9.17
N GLU A 86 -7.53 8.22 -9.58
CA GLU A 86 -8.63 8.56 -8.69
C GLU A 86 -9.13 7.34 -7.93
N LEU A 87 -9.46 6.25 -8.63
CA LEU A 87 -9.95 5.01 -8.02
C LEU A 87 -8.91 4.39 -7.06
N VAL A 88 -7.63 4.42 -7.43
CA VAL A 88 -6.53 3.98 -6.55
C VAL A 88 -6.48 4.83 -5.28
N ARG A 89 -6.58 6.15 -5.42
CA ARG A 89 -6.54 7.08 -4.29
C ARG A 89 -7.73 6.93 -3.36
N GLU A 90 -8.94 6.80 -3.91
CA GLU A 90 -10.16 6.53 -3.15
C GLU A 90 -10.03 5.22 -2.36
N SER A 91 -9.52 4.18 -3.00
CA SER A 91 -9.31 2.87 -2.37
C SER A 91 -8.26 2.91 -1.27
N LEU A 92 -7.18 3.68 -1.45
CA LEU A 92 -6.18 3.90 -0.39
C LEU A 92 -6.74 4.69 0.79
N ILE A 93 -7.61 5.68 0.56
CA ILE A 93 -8.31 6.39 1.62
C ILE A 93 -9.22 5.44 2.38
N PHE A 94 -10.02 4.65 1.67
CA PHE A 94 -10.88 3.63 2.28
C PHE A 94 -10.09 2.64 3.13
N LEU A 95 -8.97 2.11 2.62
CA LEU A 95 -8.10 1.19 3.36
C LEU A 95 -7.47 1.79 4.63
N ASP A 96 -7.13 3.09 4.60
CA ASP A 96 -6.61 3.80 5.78
C ASP A 96 -7.71 4.09 6.80
N MET A 97 -8.93 4.39 6.35
CA MET A 97 -10.10 4.57 7.22
C MET A 97 -10.45 3.30 8.00
N VAL A 98 -10.47 2.15 7.33
CA VAL A 98 -10.73 0.86 7.99
C VAL A 98 -9.51 0.32 8.73
N LYS A 99 -8.37 1.03 8.72
CA LYS A 99 -7.14 0.66 9.41
C LYS A 99 -6.55 -0.68 8.93
N PHE A 100 -6.49 -0.90 7.62
CA PHE A 100 -5.72 -2.01 7.03
C PHE A 100 -4.32 -1.59 6.56
N ILE A 101 -4.13 -0.30 6.31
CA ILE A 101 -2.82 0.27 6.00
C ILE A 101 -2.52 1.42 6.97
N TYR A 102 -1.24 1.74 7.08
CA TYR A 102 -0.81 3.06 7.52
C TYR A 102 -0.62 3.91 6.29
N ARG A 103 -1.30 5.06 6.18
CA ARG A 103 -1.08 6.03 5.11
C ARG A 103 -0.95 7.44 5.65
N PHE A 104 0.22 8.06 5.47
CA PHE A 104 0.45 9.42 5.94
C PHE A 104 1.31 10.20 4.97
N THR A 105 1.27 11.52 5.08
CA THR A 105 2.16 12.37 4.30
C THR A 105 3.61 12.04 4.66
N SER A 106 4.45 11.87 3.64
CA SER A 106 5.89 11.76 3.80
C SER A 106 6.36 12.99 4.58
N ALA A 107 6.69 12.79 5.86
CA ALA A 107 7.05 13.88 6.76
C ALA A 107 8.40 14.49 6.35
N LEU A 108 8.74 15.63 6.96
CA LEU A 108 10.01 16.37 6.83
C LEU A 108 11.30 15.54 7.03
N LYS A 109 11.19 14.25 7.41
CA LYS A 109 12.30 13.29 7.57
C LYS A 109 13.18 13.21 6.32
N PHE A 110 12.61 13.36 5.13
CA PHE A 110 13.35 13.40 3.86
C PHE A 110 13.55 14.81 3.31
N LYS A 111 13.13 15.85 4.04
CA LYS A 111 13.06 17.26 3.58
C LYS A 111 12.40 17.42 2.20
N ILE A 112 11.48 16.53 1.86
CA ILE A 112 10.67 16.61 0.66
C ILE A 112 9.77 17.84 0.81
N LYS A 113 9.98 18.86 -0.03
CA LYS A 113 9.13 20.08 -0.06
C LYS A 113 7.69 19.78 -0.48
N ASN A 114 7.44 18.59 -1.02
CA ASN A 114 6.13 18.18 -1.48
C ASN A 114 5.28 17.60 -0.34
N GLY A 115 4.47 18.45 0.29
CA GLY A 115 3.51 18.08 1.35
C GLY A 115 2.34 17.18 0.91
N THR A 116 2.31 16.76 -0.36
CA THR A 116 1.27 15.85 -0.88
C THR A 116 1.76 14.41 -1.06
N SER A 117 3.08 14.19 -1.02
CA SER A 117 3.65 12.84 -1.13
C SER A 117 3.16 11.98 0.03
N LYS A 118 2.73 10.75 -0.27
CA LYS A 118 2.26 9.79 0.73
C LYS A 118 3.27 8.68 0.86
N GLN A 119 3.34 8.12 2.06
CA GLN A 119 3.95 6.83 2.30
C GLN A 119 2.92 5.89 2.88
N LEU A 120 3.01 4.63 2.47
CA LEU A 120 2.01 3.63 2.78
C LEU A 120 2.65 2.30 3.18
N ARG A 121 2.02 1.60 4.12
CA ARG A 121 2.48 0.29 4.59
C ARG A 121 1.29 -0.54 5.00
N ILE A 122 1.26 -1.81 4.61
CA ILE A 122 0.26 -2.75 5.14
C ILE A 122 0.49 -2.99 6.64
N ASN A 123 -0.56 -2.91 7.44
CA ASN A 123 -0.45 -3.16 8.88
C ASN A 123 -0.79 -4.61 9.24
N SER A 124 -0.79 -4.96 10.53
CA SER A 124 -1.11 -6.32 10.99
C SER A 124 -2.50 -6.79 10.57
N TRP A 125 -3.51 -5.92 10.63
CA TRP A 125 -4.88 -6.24 10.23
C TRP A 125 -5.04 -6.42 8.73
N GLY A 126 -4.40 -5.57 7.92
CA GLY A 126 -4.37 -5.73 6.47
C GLY A 126 -3.69 -7.03 6.05
N ARG A 127 -2.56 -7.39 6.69
CA ARG A 127 -1.88 -8.67 6.46
C ARG A 127 -2.78 -9.85 6.82
N TYR A 128 -3.38 -9.82 8.02
CA TYR A 128 -4.32 -10.84 8.46
C TYR A 128 -5.46 -11.02 7.45
N PHE A 129 -6.09 -9.93 7.02
CA PHE A 129 -7.19 -9.98 6.05
C PHE A 129 -6.79 -10.61 4.71
N VAL A 130 -5.59 -10.29 4.20
CA VAL A 130 -5.07 -10.90 2.97
C VAL A 130 -4.83 -12.40 3.15
N GLU A 131 -4.15 -12.78 4.23
CA GLU A 131 -3.77 -14.16 4.54
C GLU A 131 -5.00 -15.05 4.84
N SER A 132 -5.96 -14.53 5.59
CA SER A 132 -7.11 -15.31 6.08
C SER A 132 -8.27 -15.36 5.08
N GLY A 133 -8.42 -14.36 4.21
CA GLY A 133 -9.63 -14.20 3.38
C GLY A 133 -9.43 -14.00 1.88
N LEU A 134 -8.35 -13.33 1.44
CA LEU A 134 -8.19 -13.00 0.01
C LEU A 134 -7.41 -14.08 -0.76
N ILE A 135 -6.31 -14.54 -0.19
CA ILE A 135 -5.46 -15.56 -0.82
C ILE A 135 -6.08 -16.96 -0.66
N SER A 136 -6.69 -17.24 0.49
CA SER A 136 -7.24 -18.55 0.84
C SER A 136 -8.52 -18.91 0.07
N VAL A 137 -9.31 -17.91 -0.38
CA VAL A 137 -10.68 -18.17 -0.89
C VAL A 137 -10.84 -17.93 -2.40
N GLN A 138 -10.22 -16.91 -3.01
CA GLN A 138 -10.66 -16.47 -4.36
C GLN A 138 -9.60 -15.92 -5.33
N ASN A 139 -8.37 -15.56 -4.92
CA ASN A 139 -7.45 -14.81 -5.79
C ASN A 139 -5.97 -15.23 -5.71
N ASN A 140 -5.68 -16.51 -5.43
CA ASN A 140 -4.29 -16.97 -5.35
C ASN A 140 -3.49 -16.62 -6.63
N ASN A 141 -4.10 -16.76 -7.81
CA ASN A 141 -3.44 -16.45 -9.08
C ASN A 141 -3.04 -14.98 -9.23
N ILE A 142 -3.89 -14.04 -8.80
CA ILE A 142 -3.56 -12.60 -8.92
C ILE A 142 -2.44 -12.23 -7.95
N TYR A 143 -2.51 -12.74 -6.71
CA TYR A 143 -1.44 -12.54 -5.74
C TYR A 143 -0.11 -13.10 -6.25
N GLU A 144 -0.09 -14.33 -6.78
CA GLU A 144 1.13 -14.95 -7.32
C GLU A 144 1.72 -14.16 -8.50
N LEU A 145 0.86 -13.58 -9.35
CA LEU A 145 1.29 -12.67 -10.42
C LEU A 145 1.93 -11.40 -9.84
N MET A 146 1.33 -10.77 -8.83
CA MET A 146 1.90 -9.59 -8.17
C MET A 146 3.24 -9.91 -7.49
N PHE A 147 3.31 -11.02 -6.77
CA PHE A 147 4.52 -11.49 -6.11
C PHE A 147 5.63 -11.74 -7.13
N SER A 148 5.34 -12.48 -8.20
CA SER A 148 6.31 -12.78 -9.26
C SER A 148 6.75 -11.51 -10.02
N ALA A 149 5.83 -10.59 -10.30
CA ALA A 149 6.14 -9.34 -10.98
C ALA A 149 7.07 -8.46 -10.15
N PHE A 150 6.80 -8.31 -8.85
CA PHE A 150 7.68 -7.54 -7.98
C PHE A 150 9.01 -8.26 -7.73
N LYS A 151 9.00 -9.58 -7.54
CA LYS A 151 10.24 -10.36 -7.39
C LYS A 151 11.15 -10.18 -8.60
N SER A 152 10.60 -10.26 -9.82
CA SER A 152 11.36 -10.02 -11.05
C SER A 152 11.94 -8.60 -11.11
N GLU A 153 11.14 -7.58 -10.77
CA GLU A 153 11.65 -6.21 -10.67
C GLU A 153 12.74 -6.05 -9.61
N PHE A 154 12.56 -6.70 -8.46
CA PHE A 154 13.51 -6.70 -7.36
C PHE A 154 14.84 -7.30 -7.81
N GLU A 155 14.85 -8.43 -8.52
CA GLU A 155 16.09 -9.03 -9.04
C GLU A 155 16.82 -8.10 -10.00
N VAL A 156 16.10 -7.51 -10.95
CA VAL A 156 16.68 -6.58 -11.94
C VAL A 156 17.32 -5.37 -11.26
N ASN A 157 16.70 -4.87 -10.19
CA ASN A 157 17.15 -3.67 -9.47
C ASN A 157 17.76 -4.00 -8.11
N ARG A 158 18.19 -5.25 -7.89
CA ARG A 158 18.62 -5.74 -6.57
C ARG A 158 19.70 -4.86 -5.94
N PRO A 159 20.74 -4.37 -6.67
CA PRO A 159 21.73 -3.47 -6.09
C PRO A 159 21.13 -2.19 -5.52
N LEU A 160 20.20 -1.57 -6.26
CA LEU A 160 19.54 -0.33 -5.86
C LEU A 160 18.66 -0.55 -4.62
N TYR A 161 17.88 -1.64 -4.57
CA TYR A 161 17.07 -1.95 -3.40
C TYR A 161 17.92 -2.22 -2.16
N LEU A 162 19.04 -2.95 -2.29
CA LEU A 162 19.95 -3.22 -1.17
C LEU A 162 20.60 -1.94 -0.64
N GLU A 163 21.03 -1.05 -1.53
CA GLU A 163 21.59 0.25 -1.18
C GLU A 163 20.55 1.13 -0.48
N LEU A 164 19.35 1.24 -1.06
CA LEU A 164 18.25 2.00 -0.50
C LEU A 164 17.91 1.52 0.93
N VAL A 165 17.80 0.22 1.10
CA VAL A 165 17.54 -0.41 2.41
C VAL A 165 18.63 -0.09 3.43
N LYS A 166 19.91 -0.08 3.01
CA LYS A 166 21.02 0.28 3.90
C LYS A 166 20.88 1.73 4.38
N LEU A 167 20.52 2.66 3.49
CA LEU A 167 20.29 4.06 3.82
C LEU A 167 19.07 4.25 4.73
N LEU A 168 18.01 3.47 4.53
CA LEU A 168 16.78 3.55 5.33
C LEU A 168 16.93 2.98 6.76
N LYS A 169 18.00 2.23 7.05
CA LYS A 169 18.28 1.64 8.37
C LYS A 169 19.05 2.58 9.32
N VAL A 170 19.58 3.68 8.81
CA VAL A 170 20.35 4.66 9.59
C VAL A 170 19.59 5.97 9.73
N ASP A 171 20.08 6.87 10.58
CA ASP A 171 19.51 8.20 10.70
C ASP A 171 19.62 8.97 9.37
N ILE A 172 18.49 9.50 8.92
CA ILE A 172 18.38 10.17 7.63
C ILE A 172 18.91 11.60 7.74
N THR A 173 20.12 11.80 7.25
CA THR A 173 20.76 13.10 7.03
C THR A 173 20.30 13.75 5.71
N ASN A 174 20.67 15.00 5.47
CA ASN A 174 20.37 15.68 4.19
C ASN A 174 20.94 14.94 2.98
N ASP A 175 22.15 14.39 3.10
CA ASP A 175 22.83 13.76 1.98
C ASP A 175 22.24 12.38 1.71
N SER A 176 22.00 11.58 2.75
CA SER A 176 21.28 10.31 2.61
C SER A 176 19.84 10.50 2.09
N ALA A 177 19.15 11.59 2.46
CA ALA A 177 17.82 11.89 1.90
C ALA A 177 17.89 12.17 0.39
N LYS A 178 18.89 12.92 -0.09
CA LYS A 178 19.09 13.17 -1.53
C LYS A 178 19.42 11.87 -2.27
N GLU A 179 20.24 11.03 -1.66
CA GLU A 179 20.62 9.74 -2.22
C GLU A 179 19.43 8.78 -2.31
N ILE A 180 18.64 8.67 -1.24
CA ILE A 180 17.37 7.92 -1.20
C ILE A 180 16.42 8.39 -2.32
N LEU A 181 16.29 9.71 -2.51
CA LEU A 181 15.47 10.26 -3.59
C LEU A 181 16.03 9.93 -4.97
N SER A 182 17.35 10.02 -5.15
CA SER A 182 18.03 9.67 -6.40
C SER A 182 17.80 8.21 -6.77
N ILE A 183 17.97 7.29 -5.81
CA ILE A 183 17.74 5.86 -6.03
C ILE A 183 16.27 5.59 -6.32
N ASN A 184 15.34 6.16 -5.54
CA ASN A 184 13.89 6.00 -5.76
C ASN A 184 13.42 6.54 -7.12
N ASN A 185 14.09 7.53 -7.72
CA ASN A 185 13.76 8.00 -9.06
C ASN A 185 14.09 6.97 -10.15
N GLY A 186 14.98 6.01 -9.88
CA GLY A 186 15.29 4.88 -10.76
C GLY A 186 14.40 3.65 -10.56
N LEU A 187 13.49 3.66 -9.58
CA LEU A 187 12.66 2.52 -9.21
C LEU A 187 11.18 2.79 -9.53
N ASN A 188 10.46 1.76 -10.00
CA ASN A 188 9.02 1.88 -10.16
C ASN A 188 8.30 1.74 -8.83
N ILE A 189 8.80 0.84 -7.97
CA ILE A 189 8.30 0.65 -6.60
C ILE A 189 9.29 1.26 -5.63
N LYS A 190 8.92 2.40 -5.07
CA LYS A 190 9.78 3.22 -4.20
C LYS A 190 9.72 2.73 -2.76
N LEU A 191 10.83 2.74 -2.04
CA LEU A 191 10.88 2.40 -0.62
C LEU A 191 11.21 3.63 0.24
N LEU A 192 10.59 3.70 1.41
CA LEU A 192 10.76 4.73 2.43
C LEU A 192 10.84 4.09 3.84
N SER A 193 11.22 4.91 4.83
CA SER A 193 11.39 4.52 6.24
C SER A 193 10.22 4.93 7.09
#